data_AF-A0A1I8F080-F1
#
_entry.id   AF-A0A1I8F080-F1
#
_cell.length_a   1.000
_cell.length_b   1.000
_cell.length_c   1.000
_cell.angle_alpha   90.00
_cell.angle_beta   90.00
_cell.angle_gamma   90.00
#
_symmetry.space_group_name_H-M   'P 1'
#
loop_
_entity.id
_entity.type
_entity.pdbx_description
1 polymer ?
#
loop_
_entity_poly.entity_id
_entity_poly.type
_entity_poly.pdbx_seq_one_letter_code
_entity_poly.pdbx_strand_id
1 'polypeptide(L)'
;MVIQRFEFQVKQASFTYWFFGTGWAERHSSFDEYTVKPTKQMVARCVGPDAGYISTSGCVLAAALSLLNDADKLPRGGVYTSAAAFKDTGIYGRLERYGVRFEIIDELH
;
A
#
# COMPACT_ATOMS: atom_id res chain seq x y z
N MET A 1 18.34 28.60 10.14
CA MET A 1 17.90 28.90 8.77
C MET A 1 17.81 27.65 7.87
N VAL A 2 18.81 26.77 7.84
CA VAL A 2 18.79 25.55 6.98
C VAL A 2 17.71 24.54 7.40
N ILE A 3 17.57 24.26 8.71
CA ILE A 3 16.58 23.30 9.24
C ILE A 3 15.14 23.73 8.91
N GLN A 4 14.82 25.02 9.09
CA GLN A 4 13.49 25.56 8.75
C GLN A 4 13.16 25.42 7.25
N ARG A 5 14.16 25.56 6.36
CA ARG A 5 13.94 25.32 4.92
C ARG A 5 13.65 23.86 4.62
N PHE A 6 14.33 22.94 5.30
CA PHE A 6 14.11 21.51 5.14
C PHE A 6 12.70 21.11 5.64
N GLU A 7 12.30 21.56 6.83
CA GLU A 7 10.95 21.31 7.35
C GLU A 7 9.86 21.83 6.41
N PHE A 8 10.07 23.00 5.81
CA PHE A 8 9.15 23.56 4.82
C PHE A 8 9.07 22.69 3.56
N GLN A 9 10.20 22.22 3.04
CA GLN A 9 10.25 21.32 1.87
C GLN A 9 9.50 20.01 2.14
N VAL A 10 9.73 19.38 3.29
CA VAL A 10 9.05 18.14 3.69
C VAL A 10 7.54 18.36 3.85
N LYS A 11 7.11 19.49 4.41
CA LYS A 11 5.68 19.81 4.58
C LYS A 11 4.94 20.09 3.28
N GLN A 12 5.64 20.54 2.24
CA GLN A 12 5.03 20.86 0.94
C GLN A 12 5.14 19.71 -0.08
N ALA A 13 6.01 18.73 0.18
CA ALA A 13 6.18 17.58 -0.68
C ALA A 13 5.03 16.57 -0.50
N SER A 14 4.71 15.89 -1.61
CA SER A 14 3.77 14.78 -1.66
C SER A 14 4.25 13.77 -2.71
N PHE A 15 3.73 12.54 -2.64
CA PHE A 15 3.97 11.54 -3.68
C PHE A 15 2.66 10.98 -4.23
N THR A 16 2.76 10.44 -5.44
CA THR A 16 1.74 9.56 -6.02
C THR A 16 2.44 8.40 -6.70
N TYR A 17 2.15 7.19 -6.26
CA TYR A 17 2.52 5.96 -6.95
C TYR A 17 1.33 5.44 -7.74
N TRP A 18 1.57 5.11 -9.00
CA TRP A 18 0.59 4.47 -9.87
C TRP A 18 0.94 2.98 -10.03
N PHE A 19 -0.07 2.14 -9.88
CA PHE A 19 0.01 0.70 -10.05
C PHE A 19 -0.87 0.31 -11.22
N PHE A 20 -0.28 -0.37 -12.20
CA PHE A 20 -0.98 -0.88 -13.37
C PHE A 20 -0.88 -2.41 -13.36
N GLY A 21 -2.02 -3.08 -13.29
CA GLY A 21 -2.09 -4.54 -13.25
C GLY A 21 -2.93 -5.08 -14.40
N THR A 22 -2.46 -6.16 -15.01
CA THR A 22 -3.21 -6.95 -15.99
C THR A 22 -3.35 -8.37 -15.46
N GLY A 23 -4.58 -8.89 -15.44
CA GLY A 23 -4.90 -10.22 -14.96
C GLY A 23 -6.12 -10.82 -15.67
N TRP A 24 -6.67 -11.87 -15.08
CA TRP A 24 -7.84 -12.58 -15.59
C TRP A 24 -9.09 -12.21 -14.79
N ALA A 25 -10.25 -12.26 -15.44
CA ALA A 25 -11.54 -12.06 -14.76
C ALA A 25 -11.92 -13.30 -13.93
N GLU A 26 -11.57 -14.48 -14.43
CA GLU A 26 -11.75 -15.76 -13.77
C GLU A 26 -10.65 -16.01 -12.76
N ARG A 27 -10.99 -16.71 -11.67
CA ARG A 27 -10.03 -17.16 -10.67
C ARG A 27 -9.95 -18.68 -10.72
N HIS A 28 -8.79 -19.19 -11.11
CA HIS A 28 -8.48 -20.63 -11.10
C HIS A 28 -7.61 -21.03 -9.91
N SER A 29 -7.58 -22.33 -9.61
CA SER A 29 -6.75 -22.89 -8.51
C SER A 29 -5.27 -22.96 -8.86
N SER A 30 -4.94 -23.20 -10.12
CA SER A 30 -3.57 -23.20 -10.66
C SER A 30 -3.39 -22.17 -11.78
N PHE A 31 -2.14 -21.75 -11.99
CA PHE A 31 -1.77 -20.94 -13.14
C PHE A 31 -1.86 -21.72 -14.47
N ASP A 32 -1.81 -23.05 -14.42
CA ASP A 32 -1.86 -23.90 -15.61
C ASP A 32 -3.27 -23.97 -16.24
N GLU A 33 -4.29 -23.57 -15.49
CA GLU A 33 -5.69 -23.60 -15.92
C GLU A 33 -6.06 -22.41 -16.82
N TYR A 34 -5.21 -21.37 -16.87
CA TYR A 34 -5.45 -20.20 -17.73
C TYR A 34 -5.06 -20.52 -19.18
N THR A 35 -6.06 -20.72 -20.03
CA THR A 35 -5.88 -21.01 -21.46
C THR A 35 -5.84 -19.77 -22.35
N VAL A 36 -6.34 -18.63 -21.84
CA VAL A 36 -6.37 -17.34 -22.54
C VAL A 36 -5.38 -16.36 -21.92
N LYS A 37 -4.98 -15.33 -22.66
CA LYS A 37 -4.15 -14.24 -22.12
C LYS A 37 -4.96 -13.38 -21.14
N PRO A 38 -4.30 -12.70 -20.17
CA PRO A 38 -4.98 -11.82 -19.23
C PRO A 38 -5.52 -10.59 -19.97
N THR A 39 -6.82 -10.30 -19.82
CA THR A 39 -7.50 -9.18 -20.48
C THR A 39 -8.05 -8.16 -19.50
N LYS A 40 -8.20 -8.51 -18.22
CA LYS A 40 -8.72 -7.60 -17.19
C LYS A 40 -7.61 -6.67 -16.75
N GLN A 41 -7.83 -5.37 -16.87
CA GLN A 41 -6.93 -4.35 -16.36
C GLN A 41 -7.48 -3.78 -15.06
N MET A 42 -6.57 -3.37 -14.18
CA MET A 42 -6.90 -2.61 -12.97
C MET A 42 -5.82 -1.57 -12.76
N VAL A 43 -6.24 -0.35 -12.46
CA VAL A 43 -5.33 0.73 -12.06
C VAL A 43 -5.61 1.06 -10.61
N ALA A 44 -4.55 1.24 -9.84
CA ALA A 44 -4.64 1.77 -8.50
C ALA A 44 -3.61 2.87 -8.31
N ARG A 45 -3.83 3.73 -7.33
CA ARG A 45 -2.82 4.69 -6.89
C ARG A 45 -2.65 4.66 -5.38
N CYS A 46 -1.45 5.01 -4.93
CA CYS A 46 -1.15 5.33 -3.55
C CYS A 46 -0.68 6.77 -3.51
N VAL A 47 -1.34 7.59 -2.69
CA VAL A 47 -0.98 9.00 -2.49
C VAL A 47 -0.53 9.19 -1.06
N GLY A 48 0.37 10.15 -0.84
CA GLY A 48 0.79 10.50 0.49
C GLY A 48 1.55 11.81 0.57
N PRO A 49 1.90 12.26 1.79
CA PRO A 49 2.78 13.40 2.02
C PRO A 49 4.21 13.07 1.55
N ASP A 50 5.22 13.82 1.97
CA ASP A 50 6.61 13.51 1.64
C ASP A 50 6.93 12.01 1.78
N ALA A 51 7.56 11.44 0.75
CA ALA A 51 7.84 10.01 0.68
C ALA A 51 8.93 9.59 1.70
N GLY A 52 9.93 10.43 1.91
CA GLY A 52 11.14 10.07 2.67
C GLY A 52 10.95 10.04 4.18
N TYR A 53 10.19 10.99 4.73
CA TYR A 53 10.11 11.23 6.16
C TYR A 53 8.72 10.97 6.71
N ILE A 54 7.71 11.76 6.30
CA ILE A 54 6.36 11.67 6.88
C ILE A 54 5.74 10.32 6.53
N SER A 55 5.72 9.96 5.25
CA SER A 55 5.06 8.74 4.78
C SER A 55 5.76 7.48 5.27
N THR A 56 7.09 7.41 5.13
CA THR A 56 7.86 6.24 5.58
C THR A 56 7.72 6.02 7.09
N SER A 57 7.78 7.09 7.90
CA SER A 57 7.56 6.99 9.35
C SER A 57 6.13 6.52 9.68
N GLY A 58 5.13 7.07 8.98
CA GLY A 58 3.73 6.65 9.11
C GLY A 58 3.53 5.17 8.77
N CYS A 59 4.17 4.67 7.72
CA CYS A 59 4.14 3.26 7.33
C CYS A 59 4.72 2.34 8.41
N VAL A 60 5.86 2.70 9.00
CA VAL A 60 6.47 1.93 10.10
C VAL A 60 5.57 1.90 11.33
N LEU A 61 4.98 3.05 11.71
CA LEU A 61 4.03 3.12 12.82
C LEU A 61 2.76 2.31 12.56
N ALA A 62 2.20 2.40 11.35
CA ALA A 62 1.03 1.61 10.95
C ALA A 62 1.33 0.10 11.00
N ALA A 63 2.50 -0.32 10.55
CA ALA A 63 2.95 -1.71 10.64
C ALA A 63 3.10 -2.15 12.10
N ALA A 64 3.81 -1.39 12.93
CA ALA A 64 4.00 -1.70 14.34
C ALA A 64 2.68 -1.81 15.11
N LEU A 65 1.75 -0.87 14.88
CA LEU A 65 0.42 -0.91 15.48
C LEU A 65 -0.43 -2.06 14.97
N SER A 66 -0.25 -2.50 13.72
CA SER A 66 -0.94 -3.69 13.19
C SER A 66 -0.36 -4.96 13.82
N LEU A 67 0.96 -5.02 14.03
CA LEU A 67 1.60 -6.13 14.74
C LEU A 67 1.08 -6.30 16.17
N LEU A 68 0.89 -5.18 16.89
CA LEU A 68 0.46 -5.19 18.29
C LEU A 68 -1.04 -5.41 18.46
N ASN A 69 -1.87 -4.76 17.64
CA ASN A 69 -3.31 -4.72 17.85
C ASN A 69 -4.09 -5.76 17.06
N ASP A 70 -3.51 -6.30 15.98
CA ASP A 70 -4.16 -7.29 15.11
C ASP A 70 -3.40 -8.62 15.13
N ALA A 71 -2.74 -8.95 16.25
CA ALA A 71 -1.87 -10.12 16.39
C ALA A 71 -2.57 -11.45 16.07
N ASP A 72 -3.88 -11.54 16.33
CA ASP A 72 -4.75 -12.68 16.02
C ASP A 72 -4.96 -12.89 14.51
N LYS A 73 -4.69 -11.87 13.70
CA LYS A 73 -4.86 -11.86 12.24
C LYS A 73 -3.55 -12.03 11.48
N LEU A 74 -2.43 -12.15 12.19
CA LEU A 74 -1.10 -12.28 11.60
C LEU A 74 -0.75 -13.75 11.33
N PRO A 75 0.11 -14.02 10.32
CA PRO A 75 0.67 -15.34 10.12
C PRO A 75 1.59 -15.74 11.29
N ARG A 76 1.68 -17.05 11.56
CA ARG A 76 2.47 -17.59 12.68
C ARG A 76 3.93 -17.84 12.28
N GLY A 77 4.80 -16.91 12.65
CA GLY A 77 6.26 -17.03 12.52
C GLY A 77 6.77 -17.03 11.07
N GLY A 78 8.04 -16.67 10.87
CA GLY A 78 8.65 -16.58 9.54
C GLY A 78 8.86 -15.14 9.06
N VAL A 79 9.21 -14.98 7.78
CA VAL A 79 9.49 -13.69 7.13
C VAL A 79 8.50 -13.50 5.99
N TYR A 80 7.75 -12.40 6.04
CA TYR A 80 6.67 -12.11 5.10
C TYR A 80 6.85 -10.75 4.45
N THR A 81 6.37 -10.62 3.23
CA THR A 81 6.11 -9.32 2.63
C THR A 81 4.96 -8.65 3.37
N SER A 82 4.92 -7.32 3.37
CA SER A 82 3.86 -6.53 4.01
C SER A 82 2.47 -6.93 3.51
N ALA A 83 2.32 -7.17 2.21
CA ALA A 83 1.06 -7.61 1.61
C ALA A 83 0.59 -8.96 2.20
N ALA A 84 1.49 -9.93 2.36
CA ALA A 84 1.15 -11.23 2.91
C ALA A 84 0.87 -11.17 4.43
N ALA A 85 1.64 -10.38 5.17
CA ALA A 85 1.51 -10.25 6.61
C ALA A 85 0.24 -9.50 7.04
N PHE A 86 -0.12 -8.44 6.30
CA PHE A 86 -1.12 -7.47 6.74
C PHE A 86 -2.44 -7.53 5.98
N LYS A 87 -2.61 -8.46 5.03
CA LYS A 87 -3.81 -8.57 4.18
C LYS A 87 -5.14 -8.55 4.95
N ASP A 88 -5.17 -9.16 6.14
CA ASP A 88 -6.38 -9.32 6.95
C ASP A 88 -6.43 -8.32 8.13
N THR A 89 -5.47 -7.39 8.20
CA THR A 89 -5.33 -6.41 9.31
C THR A 89 -5.99 -5.07 9.00
N GLY A 90 -6.14 -4.22 10.02
CA GLY A 90 -6.64 -2.85 9.86
C GLY A 90 -5.63 -1.83 9.29
N ILE A 91 -4.55 -2.27 8.65
CA ILE A 91 -3.41 -1.42 8.30
C ILE A 91 -3.78 -0.24 7.38
N TYR A 92 -4.68 -0.42 6.42
CA TYR A 92 -5.09 0.66 5.50
C TYR A 92 -5.71 1.85 6.24
N GLY A 93 -6.56 1.61 7.23
CA GLY A 93 -7.13 2.68 8.05
C GLY A 93 -6.07 3.39 8.91
N ARG A 94 -5.02 2.68 9.33
CA ARG A 94 -3.89 3.30 10.05
C ARG A 94 -3.03 4.16 9.14
N LEU A 95 -2.73 3.67 7.94
CA LEU A 95 -1.99 4.40 6.91
C LEU A 95 -2.72 5.69 6.52
N GLU A 96 -4.04 5.64 6.36
CA GLU A 96 -4.85 6.81 6.01
C GLU A 96 -4.78 7.91 7.07
N ARG A 97 -4.71 7.56 8.36
CA ARG A 97 -4.50 8.53 9.46
C ARG A 97 -3.16 9.27 9.37
N TYR A 98 -2.18 8.70 8.69
CA TYR A 98 -0.88 9.34 8.40
C TYR A 98 -0.84 9.97 7.00
N GLY A 99 -1.98 10.04 6.30
CA GLY A 99 -2.11 10.63 4.98
C GLY A 99 -1.72 9.71 3.83
N VAL A 100 -1.43 8.42 4.09
CA VAL A 100 -1.10 7.44 3.04
C VAL A 100 -2.37 6.68 2.64
N ARG A 101 -2.88 6.95 1.44
CA ARG A 101 -4.17 6.42 0.97
C ARG A 101 -4.03 5.64 -0.33
N PHE A 102 -4.70 4.49 -0.40
CA PHE A 102 -4.77 3.64 -1.59
C PHE A 102 -6.16 3.74 -2.22
N GLU A 103 -6.21 3.84 -3.54
CA GLU A 103 -7.45 4.02 -4.30
C GLU A 103 -7.41 3.15 -5.56
N ILE A 104 -8.52 2.47 -5.86
CA ILE A 104 -8.74 1.82 -7.16
C ILE A 104 -9.29 2.89 -8.10
N ILE A 105 -8.74 2.95 -9.31
CA ILE A 105 -9.14 3.88 -10.36
C ILE A 105 -9.89 3.06 -11.42
N ASP A 106 -11.20 3.26 -11.48
CA ASP A 106 -12.09 2.48 -12.35
C ASP A 106 -11.81 2.75 -13.84
N GLU A 107 -11.44 3.98 -14.21
CA GLU A 107 -11.15 4.37 -15.59
C GLU A 107 -9.99 5.40 -15.65
N LEU A 108 -8.90 5.05 -16.34
CA LEU A 108 -7.94 6.05 -16.82
C LEU A 108 -8.57 6.67 -18.08
N HIS A 109 -9.11 7.89 -17.96
CA HIS A 109 -9.55 8.67 -19.12
C HIS A 109 -8.35 9.05 -20.00
#